data_AF-A0AAN4YLZ9-F1
#
_entry.id   AF-A0AAN4YLZ9-F1
#
_cell.length_a   1.000
_cell.length_b   1.000
_cell.length_c   1.000
_cell.angle_alpha   90.00
_cell.angle_beta   90.00
_cell.angle_gamma   90.00
#
_symmetry.space_group_name_H-M   'P 1'
#
loop_
_entity.id
_entity.type
_entity.pdbx_description
1 polymer ?
#
loop_
_entity_poly.entity_id
_entity_poly.type
_entity_poly.pdbx_seq_one_letter_code
_entity_poly.pdbx_strand_id
1 'polypeptide(L)'
;MFGRRLSLGLAPADSRELHDILAAVDPTTTGYVLYEPFVAVAAAKLRSRDEDAMAAEVDAAYQLFTRNTDGPITLGHLRRIARELKEDGLGDELLRDMILEANGGAGLEAGVSLEQFHDVMTRAGVF
;
A
#
# COMPACT_ATOMS: atom_id res chain seq x y z
N MET A 1 -27.54 20.27 -15.06
CA MET A 1 -27.27 18.89 -14.62
C MET A 1 -26.11 18.35 -15.47
N PHE A 2 -24.86 18.59 -15.06
CA PHE A 2 -23.69 18.24 -15.85
C PHE A 2 -23.47 16.72 -15.78
N GLY A 3 -23.47 16.08 -16.95
CA GLY A 3 -23.26 14.65 -17.09
C GLY A 3 -21.95 14.24 -16.42
N ARG A 4 -22.04 13.30 -15.48
CA ARG A 4 -20.89 12.50 -15.05
C ARG A 4 -20.34 11.88 -16.33
N ARG A 5 -19.27 12.46 -16.88
CA ARG A 5 -18.51 11.82 -17.94
C ARG A 5 -18.15 10.44 -17.43
N LEU A 6 -18.28 9.44 -18.29
CA LEU A 6 -17.79 8.08 -18.09
C LEU A 6 -16.26 8.10 -18.05
N SER A 7 -15.68 8.82 -17.09
CA SER A 7 -14.25 8.82 -16.82
C SER A 7 -13.96 7.66 -15.89
N LEU A 8 -12.95 6.86 -16.23
CA LEU A 8 -12.47 5.74 -15.40
C LEU A 8 -11.85 6.19 -14.06
N GLY A 9 -12.04 7.46 -13.67
CA GLY A 9 -11.32 8.09 -12.57
C GLY A 9 -9.81 8.26 -12.81
N LEU A 10 -9.33 8.01 -14.05
CA LEU A 10 -7.92 8.03 -14.42
C LEU A 10 -7.46 9.41 -14.91
N ALA A 11 -7.76 10.46 -14.15
CA ALA A 11 -7.20 11.76 -14.47
C ALA A 11 -5.66 11.69 -14.36
N PRO A 12 -4.91 12.42 -15.20
CA PRO A 12 -3.52 12.72 -14.90
C PRO A 12 -3.40 13.38 -13.53
N ALA A 13 -2.41 12.97 -12.74
CA ALA A 13 -2.05 13.58 -11.47
C ALA A 13 -1.62 15.03 -11.69
N ASP A 14 -0.87 15.30 -12.75
CA ASP A 14 -0.44 16.63 -13.15
C ASP A 14 -0.21 16.76 -14.66
N SER A 15 0.14 17.97 -15.11
CA SER A 15 0.43 18.26 -16.51
C SER A 15 1.65 17.51 -17.05
N ARG A 16 2.64 17.21 -16.20
CA ARG A 16 3.85 16.51 -16.62
C ARG A 16 3.53 15.06 -16.94
N GLU A 17 2.78 14.38 -16.07
CA GLU A 17 2.33 13.01 -16.31
C GLU A 17 1.48 12.91 -17.59
N LEU A 18 0.60 13.90 -17.83
CA LEU A 18 -0.15 13.96 -19.09
C LEU A 18 0.78 14.06 -20.31
N HIS A 19 1.82 14.90 -20.24
CA HIS A 19 2.80 15.02 -21.31
C HIS A 19 3.58 13.73 -21.54
N ASP A 20 3.98 13.04 -20.47
CA ASP A 20 4.70 11.77 -20.56
C ASP A 20 3.82 10.67 -21.18
N ILE A 21 2.55 10.59 -20.78
CA ILE A 21 1.57 9.68 -21.39
C ILE A 21 1.44 9.98 -22.88
N LEU A 22 1.21 11.24 -23.26
CA LEU A 22 1.04 11.63 -24.66
C LEU A 22 2.29 11.37 -25.50
N ALA A 23 3.48 11.63 -24.97
CA ALA A 23 4.74 11.32 -25.65
C ALA A 23 4.90 9.81 -25.90
N ALA A 24 4.38 8.97 -25.01
CA ALA A 24 4.41 7.51 -25.18
C ALA A 24 3.37 6.99 -26.17
N VAL A 25 2.15 7.56 -26.20
CA VAL A 25 1.03 7.00 -26.99
C VAL A 25 0.71 7.74 -28.28
N ASP A 26 1.16 8.98 -28.44
CA ASP A 26 1.04 9.80 -29.65
C ASP A 26 2.32 10.62 -29.90
N PRO A 27 3.46 9.95 -30.15
CA PRO A 27 4.75 10.62 -30.34
C PRO A 27 4.76 11.54 -31.57
N THR A 28 3.86 11.30 -32.53
CA THR A 28 3.73 12.07 -33.76
C THR A 28 2.77 13.26 -33.64
N THR A 29 2.19 13.51 -32.46
CA THR A 29 1.21 14.60 -32.22
C THR A 29 0.06 14.59 -33.23
N THR A 30 -0.47 13.40 -33.52
CA THR A 30 -1.61 13.23 -34.41
C THR A 30 -2.91 13.71 -33.77
N GLY A 31 -2.95 13.79 -32.43
CA GLY A 31 -4.15 14.06 -31.65
C GLY A 31 -5.04 12.83 -31.44
N TYR A 32 -4.61 11.65 -31.91
CA TYR A 32 -5.36 10.41 -31.81
C TYR A 32 -4.47 9.32 -31.19
N VAL A 33 -5.10 8.46 -30.39
CA VAL A 33 -4.45 7.30 -29.77
C VAL A 33 -5.21 6.05 -30.20
N LEU A 34 -4.47 5.02 -30.63
CA LEU A 34 -5.06 3.74 -30.95
C LEU A 34 -5.61 3.07 -29.68
N TYR A 35 -6.65 2.23 -29.85
CA TYR A 35 -7.32 1.59 -28.72
C TYR A 35 -6.37 0.76 -27.84
N GLU A 36 -5.46 -0.02 -28.44
CA GLU A 36 -4.52 -0.86 -27.68
C GLU A 36 -3.56 -0.07 -26.77
N PRO A 37 -2.80 0.95 -27.26
CA PRO A 37 -2.01 1.82 -26.41
C PRO A 37 -2.81 2.51 -25.30
N PHE A 38 -4.04 2.96 -25.62
CA PHE A 38 -4.92 3.57 -24.63
C PHE A 38 -5.27 2.58 -23.51
N VAL A 39 -5.66 1.35 -23.84
CA VAL A 39 -5.98 0.31 -22.86
C VAL A 39 -4.76 -0.04 -22.01
N ALA A 40 -3.58 -0.12 -22.60
CA ALA A 40 -2.34 -0.40 -21.87
C ALA A 40 -2.04 0.67 -20.80
N VAL A 41 -2.13 1.95 -21.18
CA VAL A 41 -1.96 3.06 -20.23
C VAL A 41 -3.06 3.05 -19.17
N ALA A 42 -4.32 2.89 -19.57
CA ALA A 42 -5.44 2.88 -18.63
C ALA A 42 -5.30 1.74 -17.60
N ALA A 43 -4.91 0.54 -18.03
CA ALA A 43 -4.67 -0.60 -17.15
C ALA A 43 -3.49 -0.34 -16.20
N ALA A 44 -2.41 0.29 -16.68
CA ALA A 44 -1.28 0.66 -15.83
C ALA A 44 -1.68 1.69 -14.77
N LYS A 45 -2.46 2.72 -15.13
CA LYS A 45 -2.94 3.72 -14.17
C LYS A 45 -3.91 3.13 -13.15
N LEU A 46 -4.75 2.16 -13.55
CA LEU A 46 -5.63 1.46 -12.61
C LEU A 46 -4.82 0.71 -11.55
N ARG A 47 -3.84 -0.10 -11.97
CA ARG A 47 -2.96 -0.82 -11.04
C ARG A 47 -2.20 0.11 -10.10
N SER A 48 -1.58 1.16 -10.63
CA SER A 48 -0.84 2.12 -9.81
C SER A 48 -1.73 2.80 -8.76
N ARG A 49 -2.98 3.14 -9.11
CA ARG A 49 -3.92 3.72 -8.14
C ARG A 49 -4.33 2.72 -7.06
N ASP A 50 -4.50 1.45 -7.42
CA ASP A 50 -4.82 0.40 -6.47
C ASP A 50 -3.62 0.17 -5.52
N GLU A 51 -2.39 0.18 -6.05
CA GLU A 51 -1.14 0.11 -5.27
C GLU A 51 -0.98 1.32 -4.32
N ASP A 52 -1.25 2.54 -4.78
CA ASP A 52 -1.18 3.76 -3.96
C ASP A 52 -2.21 3.73 -2.82
N ALA A 53 -3.43 3.30 -3.12
CA ALA A 53 -4.49 3.15 -2.13
C ALA A 53 -4.12 2.09 -1.09
N MET A 54 -3.59 0.95 -1.52
CA MET A 54 -3.09 -0.11 -0.65
C MET A 54 -1.96 0.39 0.24
N ALA A 55 -0.98 1.11 -0.31
CA ALA A 55 0.12 1.69 0.46
C ALA A 55 -0.39 2.65 1.56
N ALA A 56 -1.40 3.47 1.24
CA ALA A 56 -2.02 4.37 2.22
C ALA A 56 -2.77 3.60 3.32
N GLU A 57 -3.44 2.50 3.01
CA GLU A 57 -4.09 1.63 4.00
C GLU A 57 -3.07 0.93 4.92
N VAL A 58 -1.96 0.44 4.34
CA VAL A 58 -0.88 -0.17 5.11
C VAL A 58 -0.22 0.84 6.05
N ASP A 59 0.05 2.06 5.59
CA ASP A 59 0.59 3.13 6.43
C ASP A 59 -0.39 3.48 7.57
N ALA A 60 -1.67 3.66 7.27
CA ALA A 60 -2.68 3.92 8.29
C ALA A 60 -2.78 2.80 9.34
N ALA A 61 -2.73 1.54 8.91
CA ALA A 61 -2.70 0.39 9.80
C ALA A 61 -1.43 0.37 10.66
N TYR A 62 -0.27 0.64 10.07
CA TYR A 62 1.00 0.72 10.78
C TYR A 62 0.96 1.79 11.88
N GLN A 63 0.45 2.98 11.56
CA GLN A 63 0.24 4.07 12.53
C GLN A 63 -0.72 3.68 13.66
N LEU A 64 -1.77 2.91 13.36
CA LEU A 64 -2.68 2.37 14.38
C LEU A 64 -1.96 1.39 15.33
N PHE A 65 -1.05 0.58 14.80
CA PHE A 65 -0.24 -0.34 15.60
C PHE A 65 0.71 0.42 16.53
N THR A 66 1.39 1.45 16.04
CA THR A 66 2.34 2.27 16.83
C THR A 66 1.67 3.35 17.68
N ARG A 67 0.36 3.61 17.55
CA ARG A 67 -0.33 4.77 18.15
C ARG A 67 0.26 6.11 17.69
N ASN A 68 0.62 6.22 16.42
CA ASN A 68 1.23 7.40 15.83
C ASN A 68 2.56 7.81 16.48
N THR A 69 3.28 6.87 17.09
CA THR A 69 4.66 7.11 17.54
C THR A 69 5.63 6.71 16.44
N ASP A 70 6.68 7.51 16.26
CA ASP A 70 7.78 7.16 15.36
C ASP A 70 8.45 5.85 15.79
N GLY A 71 8.92 5.08 14.80
CA GLY A 71 9.71 3.87 15.03
C GLY A 71 8.99 2.56 14.69
N PRO A 72 9.62 1.41 15.01
CA PRO A 72 9.13 0.10 14.64
C PRO A 72 7.93 -0.34 15.48
N ILE A 73 7.15 -1.30 14.96
CA ILE A 73 6.19 -2.04 15.78
C ILE A 73 6.98 -2.90 16.78
N THR A 74 6.72 -2.69 18.06
CA THR A 74 7.39 -3.40 19.15
C THR A 74 6.52 -4.52 19.70
N LEU A 75 7.13 -5.42 20.48
CA LEU A 75 6.40 -6.43 21.24
C LEU A 75 5.33 -5.80 22.18
N GLY A 76 5.61 -4.60 22.72
CA GLY A 76 4.66 -3.84 23.52
C GLY A 76 3.41 -3.44 22.73
N HIS A 77 3.58 -3.06 21.45
CA HIS A 77 2.47 -2.73 20.56
C HIS A 77 1.60 -3.97 20.28
N LEU A 78 2.20 -5.11 19.96
CA LEU A 78 1.45 -6.35 19.71
C LEU A 78 0.68 -6.84 20.94
N ARG A 79 1.30 -6.85 22.13
CA ARG A 79 0.61 -7.22 23.39
C ARG A 79 -0.60 -6.34 23.69
N ARG A 80 -0.52 -5.07 23.33
CA ARG A 80 -1.63 -4.15 23.50
C ARG A 80 -2.77 -4.52 22.56
N ILE A 81 -2.47 -4.70 21.28
CA ILE A 81 -3.46 -5.01 20.25
C ILE A 81 -4.14 -6.36 20.54
N ALA A 82 -3.38 -7.40 20.91
CA ALA A 82 -3.93 -8.69 21.31
C ALA A 82 -4.95 -8.56 22.45
N ARG A 83 -4.66 -7.73 23.46
CA ARG A 83 -5.60 -7.43 24.56
C ARG A 83 -6.83 -6.65 24.10
N GLU A 84 -6.66 -5.67 23.21
CA GLU A 84 -7.76 -4.89 22.65
C GLU A 84 -8.70 -5.77 21.80
N LEU A 85 -8.16 -6.78 21.11
CA LEU A 85 -8.90 -7.76 20.31
C LEU A 85 -9.47 -8.94 21.13
N LYS A 86 -9.23 -8.98 22.45
CA LYS A 86 -9.59 -10.10 23.34
C LYS A 86 -9.00 -11.44 22.89
N GLU A 87 -7.82 -11.40 22.27
CA GLU A 87 -7.02 -12.57 21.94
C GLU A 87 -6.18 -12.97 23.16
N ASP A 88 -6.85 -13.25 24.28
CA ASP A 88 -6.24 -13.51 25.59
C ASP A 88 -5.35 -14.78 25.62
N GLY A 89 -5.36 -15.56 24.53
CA GLY A 89 -4.58 -16.78 24.34
C GLY A 89 -3.25 -16.60 23.60
N LEU A 90 -2.92 -15.40 23.10
CA LEU A 90 -1.61 -15.16 22.49
C LEU A 90 -0.54 -15.04 23.58
N GLY A 91 0.15 -16.16 23.82
CA GLY A 91 1.29 -16.19 24.74
C GLY A 91 2.40 -15.24 24.31
N ASP A 92 3.13 -14.70 25.29
CA ASP A 92 4.25 -13.77 25.04
C ASP A 92 5.36 -14.40 24.19
N GLU A 93 5.45 -15.74 24.14
CA GLU A 93 6.33 -16.48 23.22
C GLU A 93 5.88 -16.35 21.76
N LEU A 94 4.59 -16.58 21.48
CA LEU A 94 4.04 -16.46 20.13
C LEU A 94 4.16 -15.03 19.59
N LEU A 95 3.96 -14.02 20.44
CA LEU A 95 4.14 -12.62 20.02
C LEU A 95 5.61 -12.28 19.69
N ARG A 96 6.57 -12.92 20.37
CA ARG A 96 7.99 -12.79 20.01
C ARG A 96 8.27 -13.45 18.66
N ASP A 97 7.73 -14.64 18.44
CA ASP A 97 7.90 -15.37 17.18
C ASP A 97 7.33 -14.57 16.00
N MET A 98 6.18 -13.90 16.19
CA MET A 98 5.60 -13.00 15.17
C MET A 98 6.55 -11.86 14.79
N ILE A 99 7.21 -11.22 15.77
CA ILE A 99 8.19 -10.15 15.49
C ILE A 99 9.38 -10.71 14.71
N LEU A 100 9.92 -11.85 15.15
CA LEU A 100 11.10 -12.45 14.53
C LEU A 100 10.82 -12.96 13.10
N GLU A 101 9.65 -13.55 12.87
CA GLU A 101 9.21 -13.97 11.53
C GLU A 101 9.03 -12.75 10.62
N ALA A 102 8.43 -11.66 11.10
CA ALA A 102 8.20 -10.46 10.31
C ALA A 102 9.50 -9.71 9.99
N ASN A 103 10.46 -9.67 10.91
CA ASN A 103 11.68 -8.89 10.75
C ASN A 103 12.90 -9.68 10.25
N GLY A 104 12.69 -10.94 9.82
CA GLY A 104 13.76 -11.80 9.33
C GLY A 104 14.78 -12.20 10.41
N GLY A 105 14.38 -12.19 11.68
CA GLY A 105 15.24 -12.57 12.80
C GLY A 105 16.22 -11.51 13.25
N ALA A 106 15.99 -10.22 12.93
CA ALA A 106 16.84 -9.09 13.35
C ALA A 106 16.87 -8.84 14.87
N GLY A 107 16.09 -9.62 15.64
CA GLY A 107 15.97 -9.51 17.09
C GLY A 107 14.76 -8.67 17.50
N LEU A 108 14.35 -8.81 18.76
CA LEU A 108 13.12 -8.17 19.26
C LEU A 108 13.25 -6.65 19.42
N GLU A 109 14.45 -6.14 19.70
CA GLU A 109 14.73 -4.71 19.86
C GLU A 109 14.60 -3.93 18.54
N ALA A 110 14.87 -4.60 17.41
CA ALA A 110 14.71 -4.00 16.09
C ALA A 110 13.23 -3.77 15.74
N GLY A 111 12.32 -4.57 16.32
CA GLY A 111 10.89 -4.55 16.01
C GLY A 111 10.60 -4.83 14.53
N VAL A 112 9.44 -4.40 14.05
CA VAL A 112 9.01 -4.53 12.65
C VAL A 112 8.87 -3.15 12.04
N SER A 113 9.65 -2.88 10.99
CA SER A 113 9.58 -1.64 10.21
C SER A 113 8.33 -1.59 9.32
N LEU A 114 8.04 -0.41 8.75
CA LEU A 114 6.91 -0.25 7.81
C LEU A 114 7.04 -1.17 6.59
N GLU A 115 8.25 -1.30 6.03
CA GLU A 115 8.53 -2.17 4.88
C GLU A 115 8.25 -3.65 5.22
N GLN A 116 8.76 -4.12 6.36
CA GLN A 116 8.52 -5.49 6.82
C GLN A 116 7.04 -5.74 7.13
N PHE A 117 6.35 -4.75 7.69
CA PHE A 117 4.91 -4.85 7.93
C PHE A 117 4.13 -4.93 6.63
N HIS A 118 4.49 -4.12 5.62
CA HIS A 118 3.92 -4.20 4.28
C HIS A 118 4.08 -5.60 3.68
N ASP A 119 5.30 -6.15 3.71
CA ASP A 119 5.58 -7.48 3.16
C ASP A 119 4.77 -8.58 3.86
N VAL A 120 4.58 -8.48 5.18
CA VAL A 120 3.74 -9.40 5.93
C VAL A 120 2.27 -9.29 5.49
N MET A 121 1.76 -8.08 5.33
CA MET A 121 0.37 -7.84 4.92
C MET A 121 0.11 -8.33 3.48
N THR A 122 1.05 -8.12 2.56
CA THR A 122 0.99 -8.66 1.20
C THR A 122 1.04 -10.18 1.19
N ARG A 123 1.95 -10.80 1.96
CA ARG A 123 2.06 -12.27 2.03
C ARG A 123 0.82 -12.92 2.65
N ALA A 124 0.16 -12.24 3.59
CA ALA A 124 -1.04 -12.72 4.25
C ALA A 124 -2.30 -12.68 3.35
N GLY A 125 -2.21 -12.07 2.16
CA GLY A 125 -3.35 -11.94 1.25
C GLY A 125 -4.46 -11.06 1.83
N VAL A 126 -4.11 -10.15 2.74
CA VAL A 126 -5.04 -9.11 3.23
C VAL A 126 -5.36 -8.12 2.12
N PHE A 127 -4.54 -8.12 1.06
CA PHE A 127 -4.70 -7.36 -0.18
C PHE A 127 -4.36 -8.23 -1.39
#